data_AF-A0A0N4VXH8-F1
#
_entry.id   AF-A0A0N4VXH8-F1
#
_cell.length_a   1.000
_cell.length_b   1.000
_cell.length_c   1.000
_cell.angle_alpha   90.00
_cell.angle_beta   90.00
_cell.angle_gamma   90.00
#
_symmetry.space_group_name_H-M   'P 1'
#
loop_
_entity.id
_entity.type
_entity.pdbx_description
1 polymer ?
#
loop_
_entity_poly.entity_id
_entity_poly.type
_entity_poly.pdbx_seq_one_letter_code
_entity_poly.pdbx_strand_id
1 'polypeptide(L)'
;MSLIQANTDADAIAFEEHRKQYLEIFKTLRAQHPDAPVAELEKLATERVVSRQKKSRAFYRIQATRQLVGQGDITKKKLKKKAEELIEPLVKKSEVVVVEFDPAHYMCLENVGTIKVKVRCDRGAADPNCTVTVHYRTVADTAQEHSDFVPVEGMLTFKPGDDE
;
A
#
# COMPACT_ATOMS: atom_id res chain seq x y z
N MET A 1 -47.63 12.69 4.85
CA MET A 1 -47.00 11.55 5.56
C MET A 1 -46.59 10.51 4.53
N SER A 2 -45.36 10.01 4.59
CA SER A 2 -44.86 8.82 3.87
C SER A 2 -44.43 8.94 2.38
N LEU A 3 -43.37 9.69 2.09
CA LEU A 3 -42.55 9.44 0.87
C LEU A 3 -41.05 9.27 1.19
N ILE A 4 -40.61 9.73 2.37
CA ILE A 4 -39.19 9.70 2.76
C ILE A 4 -38.81 8.36 3.43
N GLN A 5 -39.73 7.71 4.16
CA GLN A 5 -39.48 6.40 4.80
C GLN A 5 -39.47 5.22 3.81
N ALA A 6 -40.16 5.31 2.67
CA ALA A 6 -40.21 4.20 1.71
C ALA A 6 -38.90 4.01 0.92
N ASN A 7 -38.14 5.08 0.69
CA ASN A 7 -36.87 5.01 -0.05
C ASN A 7 -35.75 4.37 0.77
N THR A 8 -35.71 4.59 2.09
CA THR A 8 -34.71 3.95 2.97
C THR A 8 -34.90 2.43 3.02
N ASP A 9 -36.16 1.97 2.97
CA ASP A 9 -36.47 0.54 2.96
C ASP A 9 -36.13 -0.10 1.61
N ALA A 10 -36.45 0.56 0.49
CA ALA A 10 -36.12 0.05 -0.85
C ALA A 10 -34.61 -0.05 -1.08
N ASP A 11 -33.84 0.96 -0.64
CA ASP A 11 -32.38 0.95 -0.73
C ASP A 11 -31.76 -0.11 0.20
N ALA A 12 -32.31 -0.29 1.41
CA ALA A 12 -31.88 -1.34 2.34
C ALA A 12 -32.16 -2.75 1.78
N ILE A 13 -33.32 -2.97 1.17
CA ILE A 13 -33.69 -4.23 0.52
C ILE A 13 -32.74 -4.52 -0.65
N ALA A 14 -32.50 -3.53 -1.52
CA ALA A 14 -31.57 -3.68 -2.65
C ALA A 14 -30.14 -3.98 -2.17
N PHE A 15 -29.71 -3.37 -1.06
CA PHE A 15 -28.42 -3.65 -0.45
C PHE A 15 -28.32 -5.07 0.09
N GLU A 16 -29.35 -5.56 0.79
CA GLU A 16 -29.40 -6.92 1.30
C GLU A 16 -29.39 -7.96 0.18
N GLU A 17 -30.11 -7.72 -0.91
CA GLU A 17 -30.10 -8.57 -2.10
C GLU A 17 -28.70 -8.64 -2.72
N HIS A 18 -28.04 -7.49 -2.85
CA HIS A 18 -26.67 -7.42 -3.37
C HIS A 18 -25.68 -8.16 -2.45
N ARG A 19 -25.85 -8.03 -1.13
CA ARG A 19 -25.05 -8.76 -0.14
C ARG A 19 -25.25 -10.27 -0.26
N LYS A 20 -26.49 -10.72 -0.42
CA LYS A 20 -26.82 -12.15 -0.61
C LYS A 20 -26.18 -12.70 -1.89
N GLN A 21 -26.30 -11.99 -3.01
CA GLN A 21 -25.68 -12.37 -4.28
C GLN A 21 -24.16 -12.45 -4.19
N TYR A 22 -23.53 -11.50 -3.51
CA TYR A 22 -22.09 -11.52 -3.26
C TYR A 22 -21.67 -12.76 -2.45
N LEU A 23 -22.36 -13.05 -1.34
CA LEU A 23 -22.06 -14.19 -0.48
C LEU A 23 -22.24 -15.53 -1.21
N GLU A 24 -23.28 -15.66 -2.03
CA GLU A 24 -23.50 -16.85 -2.84
C GLU A 24 -22.33 -17.08 -3.81
N ILE A 25 -21.95 -16.04 -4.55
CA ILE A 25 -20.81 -16.10 -5.47
C ILE A 25 -19.51 -16.44 -4.73
N PHE A 26 -19.26 -15.79 -3.59
CA PHE A 26 -18.07 -16.04 -2.79
C PHE A 26 -17.99 -17.49 -2.29
N LYS A 27 -19.12 -18.05 -1.82
CA LYS A 27 -19.20 -19.47 -1.43
C LYS A 27 -18.89 -20.41 -2.60
N THR A 28 -19.41 -20.12 -3.80
CA THR A 28 -19.11 -20.93 -4.99
C THR A 28 -17.64 -20.85 -5.39
N LEU A 29 -17.02 -19.68 -5.31
CA LEU A 29 -15.60 -19.49 -5.61
C LEU A 29 -14.72 -20.22 -4.61
N ARG A 30 -15.05 -20.19 -3.33
CA ARG A 30 -14.31 -20.92 -2.29
C ARG A 30 -14.44 -22.44 -2.40
N ALA A 31 -15.58 -22.93 -2.88
CA ALA A 31 -15.75 -24.36 -3.18
C ALA A 31 -14.95 -24.81 -4.41
N GLN A 32 -14.81 -23.95 -5.42
CA GLN A 32 -14.04 -24.23 -6.63
C GLN A 32 -12.53 -24.07 -6.44
N HIS A 33 -12.11 -23.15 -5.57
CA HIS A 33 -10.73 -22.84 -5.29
C HIS A 33 -10.48 -22.86 -3.77
N PRO A 34 -10.38 -24.05 -3.16
CA PRO A 34 -10.18 -24.18 -1.72
C PRO A 34 -8.80 -23.67 -1.27
N ASP A 35 -7.78 -23.77 -2.13
CA ASP A 35 -6.39 -23.39 -1.83
C ASP A 35 -6.07 -21.92 -2.14
N ALA A 36 -6.99 -21.19 -2.78
CA ALA A 36 -6.77 -19.79 -3.15
C ALA A 36 -6.85 -18.84 -1.94
N PRO A 37 -6.00 -17.82 -1.87
CA PRO A 37 -6.02 -16.85 -0.77
C PRO A 37 -7.31 -16.04 -0.77
N VAL A 38 -7.79 -15.69 0.44
CA VAL A 38 -9.07 -15.00 0.65
C VAL A 38 -9.16 -13.69 -0.14
N ALA A 39 -8.08 -12.91 -0.18
CA ALA A 39 -8.02 -11.64 -0.90
C ALA A 39 -8.25 -11.80 -2.42
N GLU A 40 -7.78 -12.89 -3.02
CA GLU A 40 -8.00 -13.17 -4.43
C GLU A 40 -9.47 -13.57 -4.70
N LEU A 41 -10.05 -14.39 -3.82
CA LEU A 41 -11.46 -14.77 -3.89
C LEU A 41 -12.40 -13.56 -3.76
N GLU A 42 -12.06 -12.59 -2.90
CA GLU A 42 -12.83 -11.34 -2.75
C GLU A 42 -12.80 -10.49 -4.04
N LYS A 43 -11.62 -10.37 -4.66
CA LYS A 43 -11.48 -9.67 -5.94
C LYS A 43 -12.31 -10.34 -7.04
N LEU A 44 -12.25 -11.66 -7.16
CA LEU A 44 -13.03 -12.40 -8.14
C LEU A 44 -14.55 -12.31 -7.88
N ALA A 45 -14.98 -12.36 -6.62
CA ALA A 45 -16.38 -12.22 -6.25
C ALA A 45 -16.93 -10.84 -6.61
N THR A 46 -16.19 -9.76 -6.30
CA THR A 46 -16.60 -8.39 -6.64
C THR A 46 -16.66 -8.17 -8.16
N GLU A 47 -15.68 -8.65 -8.92
CA GLU A 47 -15.69 -8.58 -10.39
C GLU A 47 -16.90 -9.32 -11.00
N ARG A 48 -17.24 -10.49 -10.46
CA ARG A 48 -18.35 -11.33 -10.95
C ARG A 48 -19.72 -10.73 -10.62
N VAL A 49 -19.88 -10.11 -9.45
CA VAL A 49 -21.09 -9.37 -9.09
C VAL A 49 -21.24 -8.14 -10.00
N VAL A 50 -20.19 -7.35 -10.17
CA VAL A 50 -20.23 -6.14 -11.01
C VAL A 50 -20.54 -6.49 -12.47
N SER A 51 -19.98 -7.57 -13.02
CA SER A 51 -20.26 -7.97 -14.40
C SER A 51 -21.68 -8.50 -14.62
N ARG A 52 -22.30 -9.15 -13.62
CA ARG A 52 -23.68 -9.67 -13.69
C ARG A 52 -24.76 -8.59 -13.64
N GLN A 53 -24.47 -7.43 -13.05
CA GLN A 53 -25.44 -6.34 -12.99
C GLN A 53 -25.80 -5.82 -14.40
N LYS A 54 -27.09 -5.52 -14.61
CA LYS A 54 -27.60 -4.92 -15.85
C LYS A 54 -26.86 -3.61 -16.15
N LYS A 55 -26.32 -3.49 -17.37
CA LYS A 55 -25.62 -2.29 -17.84
C LYS A 55 -26.54 -1.42 -18.68
N SER A 56 -26.38 -0.11 -18.59
CA SER A 56 -27.16 0.84 -19.38
C SER A 56 -26.69 0.86 -20.85
N ARG A 57 -27.55 1.31 -21.78
CA ARG A 57 -27.16 1.48 -23.20
C ARG A 57 -25.94 2.39 -23.38
N ALA A 58 -25.85 3.46 -22.60
CA ALA A 58 -24.73 4.39 -22.64
C ALA A 58 -23.40 3.70 -22.30
N PHE A 59 -23.40 2.75 -21.36
CA PHE A 59 -22.22 1.98 -20.99
C PHE A 59 -21.61 1.26 -22.21
N TYR A 60 -22.44 0.56 -22.99
CA TYR A 60 -21.98 -0.17 -24.17
C TYR A 60 -21.46 0.76 -25.27
N ARG A 61 -22.12 1.91 -25.48
CA ARG A 61 -21.64 2.93 -26.43
C ARG A 61 -20.24 3.42 -26.06
N ILE A 62 -20.04 3.77 -24.79
CA ILE A 62 -18.75 4.23 -24.28
C ILE A 62 -17.71 3.11 -24.39
N GLN A 63 -18.06 1.88 -24.00
CA GLN A 63 -17.14 0.76 -24.03
C GLN A 63 -16.65 0.41 -25.45
N ALA A 64 -17.54 0.46 -26.44
CA ALA A 64 -17.16 0.26 -27.85
C ALA A 64 -16.17 1.33 -28.34
N THR A 65 -16.44 2.61 -28.09
CA THR A 65 -15.52 3.70 -28.46
C THR A 65 -14.16 3.58 -27.76
N ARG A 66 -14.15 3.17 -26.48
CA ARG A 66 -12.91 2.96 -25.73
C ARG A 66 -12.11 1.78 -26.23
N GLN A 67 -12.74 0.72 -26.72
CA GLN A 67 -12.04 -0.40 -27.36
C GLN A 67 -11.40 0.02 -28.68
N LEU A 68 -12.11 0.81 -29.51
CA LEU A 68 -11.58 1.32 -30.78
C LEU A 68 -10.38 2.26 -30.60
N VAL A 69 -10.35 3.04 -29.52
CA VAL A 69 -9.27 3.99 -29.21
C VAL A 69 -8.19 3.38 -28.28
N GLY A 70 -8.24 2.07 -28.02
CA GLY A 70 -7.22 1.36 -27.22
C GLY A 70 -7.24 1.66 -25.71
N GLN A 71 -8.33 2.24 -25.18
CA GLN A 71 -8.45 2.63 -23.77
C GLN A 71 -8.93 1.52 -22.83
N GLY A 72 -9.17 0.29 -23.32
CA GLY A 72 -9.49 -0.90 -22.51
C GLY A 72 -10.91 -0.93 -21.93
N ASP A 73 -11.14 -1.70 -20.86
CA ASP A 73 -12.46 -1.86 -20.19
C ASP A 73 -12.70 -0.78 -19.12
N ILE A 74 -13.90 -0.17 -19.13
CA ILE A 74 -14.26 0.94 -18.24
C ILE A 74 -14.49 0.44 -16.82
N THR A 75 -14.98 -0.78 -16.66
CA THR A 75 -15.24 -1.39 -15.35
C THR A 75 -13.92 -1.71 -14.65
N LYS A 76 -12.99 -2.36 -15.35
CA LYS A 76 -11.66 -2.65 -14.84
C LYS A 76 -10.90 -1.39 -14.48
N LYS A 77 -10.96 -0.34 -15.31
CA LYS A 77 -10.33 0.96 -15.02
C LYS A 77 -10.91 1.61 -13.75
N LYS A 78 -12.23 1.60 -13.58
CA LYS A 78 -12.88 2.15 -12.38
C LYS A 78 -12.59 1.33 -11.13
N LEU A 79 -12.59 0.00 -11.22
CA LEU A 79 -12.23 -0.87 -10.10
C LEU A 79 -10.77 -0.66 -9.68
N LYS A 80 -9.86 -0.57 -10.65
CA LYS A 80 -8.44 -0.26 -10.38
C LYS A 80 -8.29 1.12 -9.73
N LYS A 81 -8.94 2.15 -10.27
CA LYS A 81 -8.92 3.51 -9.68
C LYS A 81 -9.50 3.53 -8.27
N LYS A 82 -10.59 2.80 -8.02
CA LYS A 82 -11.20 2.72 -6.68
C LYS A 82 -10.31 1.95 -5.70
N ALA A 83 -9.58 0.92 -6.17
CA ALA A 83 -8.59 0.23 -5.37
C ALA A 83 -7.38 1.14 -5.06
N GLU A 84 -6.89 1.91 -6.04
CA GLU A 84 -5.85 2.92 -5.84
C GLU A 84 -6.31 4.02 -4.86
N GLU A 85 -7.53 4.56 -5.02
CA GLU A 85 -8.16 5.52 -4.09
C GLU A 85 -8.40 4.96 -2.68
N LEU A 86 -8.45 3.64 -2.49
CA LEU A 86 -8.55 2.99 -1.17
C LEU A 86 -7.17 2.71 -0.55
N ILE A 87 -6.13 2.59 -1.39
CA ILE A 87 -4.74 2.43 -0.97
C ILE A 87 -4.13 3.80 -0.61
N GLU A 88 -4.44 4.85 -1.37
CA GLU A 88 -4.01 6.23 -1.11
C GLU A 88 -4.31 6.74 0.33
N PRO A 89 -5.49 6.51 0.96
CA PRO A 89 -5.74 6.91 2.33
C PRO A 89 -4.97 6.07 3.36
N LEU A 90 -4.42 4.91 2.99
CA LEU A 90 -3.54 4.12 3.85
C LEU A 90 -2.09 4.63 3.81
N VAL A 91 -1.69 5.32 2.73
CA VAL A 91 -0.42 6.05 2.63
C VAL A 91 -0.60 7.50 3.13
N LYS A 92 -1.28 7.69 4.26
CA LYS A 92 -1.03 8.88 5.06
C LYS A 92 0.38 8.72 5.63
N LYS A 93 1.35 9.43 5.04
CA LYS A 93 2.70 9.56 5.60
C LYS A 93 2.56 9.79 7.11
N SER A 94 3.04 8.83 7.90
CA SER A 94 3.06 8.96 9.35
C SER A 94 3.82 10.23 9.71
N GLU A 95 3.36 10.97 10.72
CA GLU A 95 4.10 12.07 11.37
C GLU A 95 5.24 11.49 12.22
N VAL A 96 6.00 10.55 11.66
CA VAL A 96 7.10 9.85 12.31
C VAL A 96 8.32 10.04 11.43
N VAL A 97 9.39 10.51 12.04
CA VAL A 97 10.71 10.57 11.41
C VAL A 97 11.35 9.19 11.56
N VAL A 98 11.79 8.62 10.44
CA VAL A 98 12.46 7.32 10.38
C VAL A 98 13.92 7.56 10.02
N VAL A 99 14.83 7.03 10.83
CA VAL A 99 16.27 7.06 10.54
C VAL A 99 16.76 5.63 10.45
N GLU A 100 17.42 5.29 9.35
CA GLU A 100 17.83 3.91 9.06
C GLU A 100 19.15 3.86 8.28
N PHE A 101 19.79 2.68 8.27
CA PHE A 101 20.96 2.42 7.44
C PHE A 101 20.53 2.05 6.02
N ASP A 102 21.21 2.61 5.01
CA ASP A 102 20.92 2.35 3.60
C ASP A 102 22.22 2.09 2.81
N PRO A 103 22.59 0.83 2.52
CA PRO A 103 21.86 -0.41 2.83
C PRO A 103 21.91 -0.81 4.32
N ALA A 104 21.02 -1.74 4.71
CA ALA A 104 20.99 -2.30 6.07
C ALA A 104 22.18 -3.22 6.41
N HIS A 105 22.89 -3.73 5.40
CA HIS A 105 24.03 -4.63 5.58
C HIS A 105 25.19 -4.19 4.70
N TYR A 106 26.38 -4.14 5.29
CA TYR A 106 27.62 -3.83 4.60
C TYR A 106 28.57 -5.03 4.68
N MET A 107 29.31 -5.27 3.60
CA MET A 107 30.38 -6.25 3.56
C MET A 107 31.67 -5.55 3.13
N CYS A 108 32.74 -5.76 3.87
CA CYS A 108 34.06 -5.22 3.56
C CYS A 108 35.13 -6.27 3.79
N LEU A 109 36.24 -6.12 3.07
CA LEU A 109 37.46 -6.87 3.34
C LEU A 109 38.24 -6.19 4.47
N GLU A 110 38.99 -6.97 5.24
CA GLU A 110 39.81 -6.46 6.36
C GLU A 110 40.81 -5.37 5.92
N ASN A 111 41.26 -5.43 4.67
CA ASN A 111 42.21 -4.46 4.11
C ASN A 111 41.56 -3.18 3.54
N VAL A 112 40.25 -2.96 3.72
CA VAL A 112 39.56 -1.76 3.21
C VAL A 112 40.02 -0.47 3.91
N GLY A 113 40.54 -0.58 5.13
CA GLY A 113 41.00 0.53 5.97
C GLY A 113 39.87 1.35 6.58
N THR A 114 38.95 1.92 5.79
CA THR A 114 37.82 2.71 6.29
C THR A 114 36.56 2.46 5.48
N ILE A 115 35.46 2.17 6.17
CA ILE A 115 34.14 2.02 5.57
C ILE A 115 33.27 3.25 5.83
N LYS A 116 32.54 3.70 4.80
CA LYS A 116 31.52 4.74 4.93
C LYS A 116 30.16 4.08 5.06
N VAL A 117 29.55 4.19 6.23
CA VAL A 117 28.19 3.72 6.50
C VAL A 117 27.23 4.87 6.27
N LYS A 118 26.32 4.70 5.32
CA LYS A 118 25.30 5.69 4.96
C LYS A 118 24.06 5.52 5.83
N VAL A 119 23.55 6.66 6.31
CA VAL A 119 22.35 6.74 7.13
C VAL A 119 21.36 7.64 6.41
N ARG A 120 20.12 7.18 6.24
CA ARG A 120 19.04 7.93 5.60
C ARG A 120 18.07 8.44 6.67
N CYS A 121 17.63 9.68 6.52
CA CYS A 121 16.59 10.29 7.35
C CYS A 121 15.35 10.59 6.51
N ASP A 122 14.27 9.82 6.70
CA ASP A 122 12.97 10.12 6.12
C ASP A 122 12.10 10.85 7.15
N ARG A 123 11.78 12.12 6.86
CA ARG A 123 10.93 12.95 7.73
C ARG A 123 9.44 12.69 7.51
N GLY A 124 9.04 11.87 6.55
CA GLY A 124 7.64 11.51 6.34
C GLY A 124 6.75 12.74 6.11
N ALA A 125 5.75 12.92 6.97
CA ALA A 125 4.89 14.12 7.05
C ALA A 125 5.25 15.06 8.22
N ALA A 126 6.33 14.78 8.95
CA ALA A 126 6.82 15.66 10.00
C ALA A 126 7.35 16.99 9.41
N ASP A 127 7.58 17.98 10.26
CA ASP A 127 8.04 19.31 9.85
C ASP A 127 9.35 19.20 9.03
N PRO A 128 9.37 19.65 7.76
CA PRO A 128 10.57 19.63 6.92
C PRO A 128 11.70 20.49 7.51
N ASN A 129 11.39 21.42 8.40
CA ASN A 129 12.36 22.28 9.08
C ASN A 129 12.88 21.71 10.40
N CYS A 130 12.55 20.47 10.74
CA CYS A 130 13.06 19.81 11.94
C CYS A 130 14.52 19.36 11.76
N THR A 131 15.34 19.61 12.77
CA THR A 131 16.70 19.09 12.87
C THR A 131 16.68 17.77 13.64
N VAL A 132 17.24 16.71 13.06
CA VAL A 132 17.21 15.36 13.64
C VAL A 132 18.62 15.02 14.11
N THR A 133 18.76 14.67 15.39
CA THR A 133 20.06 14.27 15.97
C THR A 133 19.98 12.82 16.44
N VAL A 134 20.92 11.99 15.99
CA VAL A 134 20.96 10.56 16.30
C VAL A 134 22.32 10.21 16.88
N HIS A 135 22.31 9.56 18.05
CA HIS A 135 23.53 8.99 18.62
C HIS A 135 23.83 7.66 17.93
N TYR A 136 25.07 7.45 17.53
CA TYR A 136 25.53 6.20 16.95
C TYR A 136 26.73 5.67 17.72
N ARG A 137 26.88 4.35 17.74
CA ARG A 137 28.06 3.66 18.23
C ARG A 137 28.23 2.35 17.48
N THR A 138 29.47 1.94 17.28
CA THR A 138 29.80 0.57 16.86
C THR A 138 29.57 -0.39 18.02
N VAL A 139 29.11 -1.61 17.73
CA VAL A 139 28.89 -2.66 18.73
C VAL A 139 29.55 -3.94 18.24
N ALA A 140 30.39 -4.53 19.07
CA ALA A 140 30.96 -5.85 18.81
C ALA A 140 29.89 -6.95 18.90
N ASP A 141 29.98 -7.92 17.99
CA ASP A 141 29.21 -9.16 18.03
C ASP A 141 30.19 -10.34 18.03
N THR A 142 30.58 -10.82 16.85
CA THR A 142 31.64 -11.82 16.69
C THR A 142 33.04 -11.20 16.54
N ALA A 143 33.12 -9.99 15.98
CA ALA A 143 34.36 -9.22 15.82
C ALA A 143 34.77 -8.53 17.12
N GLN A 144 36.08 -8.42 17.37
CA GLN A 144 36.65 -7.82 18.57
C GLN A 144 37.08 -6.36 18.36
N GLU A 145 36.70 -5.50 19.31
CA GLU A 145 37.15 -4.11 19.37
C GLU A 145 38.68 -4.03 19.51
N HIS A 146 39.29 -3.07 18.82
CA HIS A 146 40.74 -2.83 18.77
C HIS A 146 41.60 -3.97 18.17
N SER A 147 40.99 -5.10 17.79
CA SER A 147 41.61 -6.14 16.95
C SER A 147 41.13 -6.01 15.51
N ASP A 148 39.80 -6.13 15.31
CA ASP A 148 39.20 -6.25 13.98
C ASP A 148 38.67 -4.90 13.48
N PHE A 149 38.24 -4.05 14.41
CA PHE A 149 37.80 -2.69 14.11
C PHE A 149 38.11 -1.74 15.27
N VAL A 150 38.22 -0.44 14.96
CA VAL A 150 38.35 0.61 15.97
C VAL A 150 36.94 1.05 16.35
N PRO A 151 36.52 0.98 17.64
CA PRO A 151 35.20 1.42 18.05
C PRO A 151 35.03 2.92 17.84
N VAL A 152 33.88 3.31 17.31
CA VAL A 152 33.52 4.72 17.05
C VAL A 152 32.13 4.99 17.60
N GLU A 153 32.00 6.10 18.32
CA GLU A 153 30.73 6.64 18.78
C GLU A 153 30.63 8.14 18.52
N GLY A 154 29.41 8.66 18.40
CA GLY A 154 29.20 10.06 18.09
C GLY A 154 27.74 10.46 17.95
N MET A 155 27.53 11.66 17.43
CA MET A 155 26.22 12.21 17.11
C MET A 155 26.21 12.60 15.64
N LEU A 156 25.17 12.16 14.92
CA LEU A 156 24.89 12.57 13.55
C LEU A 156 23.71 13.54 13.57
N THR A 157 23.88 14.72 12.98
CA THR A 157 22.86 15.77 12.95
C THR A 157 22.44 16.06 11.52
N PHE A 158 21.19 15.78 11.18
CA PHE A 158 20.56 16.10 9.90
C PHE A 158 19.88 17.46 9.99
N LYS A 159 20.37 18.44 9.22
CA LYS A 159 19.75 19.77 9.16
C LYS A 159 18.47 19.73 8.32
N PRO A 160 17.64 20.78 8.37
CA PRO A 160 16.50 20.92 7.46
C PRO A 160 16.91 20.73 6.00
N GLY A 161 16.28 19.78 5.32
CA GLY A 161 16.56 19.45 3.92
C GLY A 161 17.72 18.48 3.66
N ASP A 162 18.44 18.04 4.70
CA ASP A 162 19.45 16.98 4.57
C ASP A 162 18.82 15.61 4.82
N ASP A 163 18.92 14.71 3.85
CA ASP A 163 18.32 13.36 3.95
C ASP A 163 19.37 12.24 4.11
N GLU A 164 20.66 12.54 3.95
CA GLU A 164 21.80 11.57 3.96
C GLU A 164 23.09 12.19 4.51
#